data_AF-A0AAV9EL02-F1
#
_entry.id   AF-A0AAV9EL02-F1
#
_cell.length_a   1.000
_cell.length_b   1.000
_cell.length_c   1.000
_cell.angle_alpha   90.00
_cell.angle_beta   90.00
_cell.angle_gamma   90.00
#
_symmetry.space_group_name_H-M   'P 1'
#
loop_
_entity.id
_entity.type
_entity.pdbx_description
1 polymer ?
#
loop_
_entity_poly.entity_id
_entity_poly.type
_entity_poly.pdbx_seq_one_letter_code
_entity_poly.pdbx_strand_id
1 'polypeptide(L)'
;MSCVDEVLTAVRSDFERAYFVTGKFSRSIYAEDCSFEDPTIKFCGRDRYLQNLELLVPFFDCPSIVLTKIEKIVRHVESRDVSALEAIGQIFTTGSRKDNK
;
A
#
# COMPACT_ATOMS: atom_id res chain seq x y z
N MET A 1 -25.38 2.17 6.02
CA MET A 1 -24.00 2.18 5.51
C MET A 1 -23.07 2.43 6.68
N SER A 2 -21.96 1.71 6.78
CA SER A 2 -20.94 2.02 7.78
C SER A 2 -20.00 3.12 7.26
N CYS A 3 -19.37 3.88 8.16
CA CYS A 3 -18.34 4.86 7.81
C CYS A 3 -17.22 4.25 6.93
N VAL A 4 -16.87 2.98 7.17
CA VAL A 4 -15.87 2.26 6.37
C VAL A 4 -16.35 2.04 4.93
N ASP A 5 -17.64 1.74 4.72
CA ASP A 5 -18.20 1.56 3.38
C ASP A 5 -18.21 2.86 2.58
N GLU A 6 -18.45 3.99 3.26
CA GLU A 6 -18.39 5.33 2.66
C GLU A 6 -16.96 5.67 2.20
N VAL A 7 -15.97 5.42 3.05
CA VAL A 7 -14.54 5.58 2.69
C VAL A 7 -14.18 4.66 1.52
N LEU A 8 -14.59 3.39 1.54
CA LEU A 8 -14.30 2.45 0.47
C LEU A 8 -14.91 2.90 -0.87
N THR A 9 -16.11 3.49 -0.82
CA THR A 9 -16.80 4.02 -1.99
C THR A 9 -16.06 5.23 -2.56
N ALA A 10 -15.60 6.14 -1.70
CA ALA A 10 -14.81 7.30 -2.11
C ALA A 10 -13.47 6.88 -2.75
N VAL A 11 -12.75 5.93 -2.13
CA VAL A 11 -11.48 5.40 -2.66
C VAL A 11 -11.69 4.77 -4.04
N ARG A 12 -12.73 3.93 -4.22
CA ARG A 12 -13.02 3.34 -5.53
C ARG A 12 -13.28 4.40 -6.59
N SER A 13 -14.06 5.43 -6.25
CA SER A 13 -14.34 6.55 -7.17
C SER A 13 -13.09 7.36 -7.51
N ASP A 14 -12.16 7.54 -6.57
CA ASP A 14 -10.86 8.18 -6.83
C ASP A 14 -10.03 7.34 -7.83
N PHE A 15 -10.03 6.01 -7.71
CA PHE A 15 -9.34 5.13 -8.66
C PHE A 15 -9.93 5.17 -10.07
N GLU A 16 -11.25 5.29 -10.22
CA GLU A 16 -11.89 5.49 -11.53
C GLU A 16 -11.43 6.80 -12.21
N ARG A 17 -11.04 7.81 -11.42
CA ARG A 17 -10.44 9.06 -11.91
C ARG A 17 -8.92 8.98 -12.11
N ALA A 18 -8.32 7.80 -11.91
CA ALA A 18 -6.88 7.60 -11.92
C ALA A 18 -6.14 8.63 -11.04
N TYR A 19 -6.63 8.88 -9.83
CA TYR A 19 -6.20 10.01 -9.00
C TYR A 19 -4.68 10.12 -8.78
N PHE A 20 -3.96 9.00 -8.73
CA PHE A 20 -2.50 8.95 -8.60
C PHE A 20 -1.73 9.61 -9.77
N VAL A 21 -2.35 9.73 -10.93
CA VAL A 21 -1.74 10.28 -12.15
C VAL A 21 -2.53 11.47 -12.71
N THR A 22 -3.61 11.87 -12.03
CA THR A 22 -4.42 13.04 -12.40
C THR A 22 -4.53 14.08 -11.29
N GLY A 23 -4.16 13.75 -10.05
CA GLY A 23 -4.31 14.64 -8.89
C GLY A 23 -5.75 14.77 -8.37
N LYS A 24 -6.72 14.06 -8.95
CA LYS A 24 -8.16 14.22 -8.65
C LYS A 24 -8.66 13.26 -7.57
N PHE A 25 -8.27 13.50 -6.32
CA PHE A 25 -8.66 12.65 -5.17
C PHE A 25 -9.53 13.36 -4.13
N SER A 26 -10.25 12.58 -3.33
CA SER A 26 -11.21 13.06 -2.34
C SER A 26 -10.51 13.46 -1.04
N ARG A 27 -10.02 14.71 -0.94
CA ARG A 27 -9.23 15.20 0.21
C ARG A 27 -9.86 14.93 1.59
N SER A 28 -11.18 14.91 1.69
CA SER A 28 -11.93 14.75 2.94
C SER A 28 -11.80 13.37 3.59
N ILE A 29 -11.44 12.33 2.84
CA ILE A 29 -11.28 10.97 3.40
C ILE A 29 -9.88 10.72 3.97
N TYR A 30 -8.97 11.69 3.85
CA TYR A 30 -7.60 11.63 4.34
C TYR A 30 -7.41 12.63 5.49
N ALA A 31 -6.79 12.18 6.58
CA ALA A 31 -6.31 13.06 7.64
C ALA A 31 -5.23 14.03 7.10
N GLU A 32 -5.06 15.18 7.73
CA GLU A 32 -4.08 16.19 7.29
C GLU A 32 -2.64 15.67 7.36
N ASP A 33 -2.34 14.85 8.37
CA ASP A 33 -1.05 14.25 8.70
C ASP A 33 -0.92 12.78 8.25
N CYS A 34 -1.68 12.36 7.23
CA CYS A 34 -1.60 10.99 6.74
C CYS A 34 -0.23 10.65 6.13
N SER A 35 0.21 9.41 6.31
CA SER A 35 1.45 8.87 5.72
C SER A 35 1.13 8.14 4.42
N PHE A 36 1.89 8.44 3.37
CA PHE A 36 1.88 7.72 2.10
C PHE A 36 3.21 7.02 1.91
N GLU A 37 3.14 5.71 1.69
CA GLU A 37 4.31 4.82 1.68
C GLU A 37 4.18 3.81 0.54
N ASP A 38 5.25 3.68 -0.24
CA ASP A 38 5.50 2.56 -1.12
C ASP A 38 6.94 2.05 -0.89
N PRO A 39 7.39 0.96 -1.54
CA PRO A 39 8.73 0.40 -1.31
C PRO A 39 9.89 1.36 -1.58
N THR A 40 9.66 2.46 -2.30
CA THR A 40 10.69 3.41 -2.75
C THR A 40 10.60 4.76 -2.05
N ILE A 41 9.42 5.21 -1.65
CA ILE A 41 9.22 6.53 -1.04
C ILE A 41 8.26 6.50 0.16
N LYS A 42 8.51 7.45 1.07
CA LYS A 42 7.67 7.71 2.23
C LYS A 42 7.59 9.21 2.48
N PHE A 43 6.37 9.71 2.65
CA PHE A 43 6.14 11.08 3.09
C PHE A 43 4.86 11.19 3.90
N CYS A 44 4.81 12.24 4.72
CA CYS A 44 3.67 12.58 5.56
C CYS A 44 3.06 13.91 5.09
N GLY A 45 1.74 13.99 5.11
CA GLY A 45 0.96 15.19 4.84
C GLY A 45 0.14 15.10 3.55
N ARG A 46 -1.18 15.34 3.66
CA ARG A 46 -2.12 15.35 2.52
C ARG A 46 -1.79 16.42 1.49
N ASP A 47 -1.40 17.61 1.93
CA ASP A 47 -1.11 18.71 1.00
C ASP A 47 0.26 18.51 0.33
N ARG A 48 1.22 17.88 1.02
CA ARG A 48 2.49 17.44 0.41
C ARG A 48 2.27 16.36 -0.65
N TYR A 49 1.33 15.43 -0.42
CA TYR A 49 0.93 14.45 -1.44
C TYR A 49 0.46 15.15 -2.72
N LEU A 50 -0.45 16.13 -2.58
CA LEU A 50 -1.00 16.86 -3.72
C LEU A 50 0.10 17.61 -4.50
N GLN A 51 1.00 18.30 -3.79
CA GLN A 51 2.15 18.99 -4.40
C GLN A 51 3.05 18.01 -5.17
N ASN A 52 3.33 16.84 -4.61
CA ASN A 52 4.12 15.82 -5.28
C ASN A 52 3.43 15.32 -6.56
N LEU A 53 2.11 15.11 -6.53
CA LEU A 53 1.35 14.74 -7.72
C LEU A 53 1.39 15.84 -8.78
N GLU A 54 1.21 17.11 -8.42
CA GLU A 54 1.27 18.24 -9.35
C GLU A 54 2.62 18.31 -10.09
N LEU A 55 3.72 17.91 -9.44
CA LEU A 55 5.03 17.81 -10.09
C LEU A 55 5.13 16.63 -11.08
N LEU A 56 4.42 15.53 -10.83
CA LEU A 56 4.49 14.30 -11.62
C LEU A 56 3.50 14.28 -12.79
N VAL A 57 2.28 14.79 -12.59
CA VAL A 57 1.17 14.74 -13.56
C VAL A 57 1.56 15.24 -14.95
N PRO A 58 2.33 16.34 -15.12
CA PRO A 58 2.73 16.83 -16.45
C PRO A 58 3.59 15.86 -17.27
N PHE A 59 4.16 14.81 -16.67
CA PHE A 59 5.00 13.82 -17.36
C PHE A 59 4.23 12.63 -17.90
N PHE A 60 2.91 12.56 -17.68
CA PHE A 60 2.10 11.43 -18.14
C PHE A 60 1.22 11.79 -19.34
N ASP A 61 1.43 11.09 -20.45
CA ASP A 61 0.53 11.13 -21.60
C ASP A 61 -0.54 10.04 -21.47
N CYS A 62 -1.80 10.45 -21.30
CA CYS A 62 -2.97 9.57 -21.21
C CYS A 62 -2.78 8.36 -20.26
N PRO A 63 -2.36 8.57 -18.99
CA PRO A 63 -2.08 7.46 -18.09
C PRO A 63 -3.36 6.72 -17.69
N SER A 64 -3.24 5.42 -17.45
CA SER A 64 -4.33 4.60 -16.93
C SER A 64 -3.88 3.79 -15.71
N ILE A 65 -4.78 3.65 -14.74
CA ILE A 65 -4.56 2.86 -13.53
C ILE A 65 -5.80 2.01 -13.33
N VAL A 66 -5.59 0.73 -13.01
CA VAL A 66 -6.66 -0.22 -12.76
C VAL A 66 -6.54 -0.70 -11.31
N LEU A 67 -7.59 -0.46 -10.53
CA LEU A 67 -7.70 -1.00 -9.19
C LEU A 67 -7.97 -2.51 -9.27
N THR A 68 -7.01 -3.33 -8.83
CA THR A 68 -7.13 -4.80 -8.85
C THR A 68 -7.79 -5.36 -7.61
N LYS A 69 -7.39 -4.89 -6.42
CA LYS A 69 -7.88 -5.39 -5.13
C LYS A 69 -7.73 -4.35 -4.04
N ILE A 70 -8.69 -4.31 -3.12
CA ILE A 70 -8.58 -3.62 -1.83
C ILE A 70 -8.66 -4.68 -0.75
N GLU A 71 -7.60 -4.80 0.05
CA GLU A 71 -7.52 -5.74 1.16
C GLU A 71 -7.52 -4.99 2.49
N LYS A 72 -8.30 -5.51 3.45
CA LYS A 72 -8.18 -5.07 4.83
C LYS A 72 -6.90 -5.69 5.40
N ILE A 73 -5.89 -4.87 5.63
CA ILE A 73 -4.69 -5.30 6.33
C ILE A 73 -5.06 -5.53 7.79
N VAL A 74 -5.29 -6.78 8.16
CA VAL A 74 -5.30 -7.20 9.55
C VAL A 74 -3.83 -7.34 9.93
N ARG A 75 -3.26 -6.32 10.59
CA ARG A 75 -1.95 -6.48 11.21
C ARG A 75 -2.12 -7.50 12.33
N HIS A 76 -1.84 -8.77 12.04
CA HIS A 76 -1.44 -9.69 13.08
C HIS A 76 -0.08 -9.18 13.56
N VAL A 77 -0.07 -8.51 14.72
CA VAL A 77 1.12 -8.54 15.57
C VAL A 77 1.26 -10.00 15.98
N GLU A 78 1.84 -10.81 15.11
CA GLU A 78 2.65 -11.90 15.62
C GLU A 78 3.91 -11.22 16.09
N SER A 79 4.11 -11.25 17.41
CA SER A 79 5.43 -11.05 17.96
C SER A 79 6.39 -11.94 17.18
N ARG A 80 7.24 -11.35 16.33
CA ARG A 80 8.44 -12.02 15.86
C ARG A 80 9.52 -11.79 16.90
N ASP A 81 9.34 -12.37 18.08
CA ASP A 81 10.44 -12.77 18.95
C ASP A 81 11.10 -14.02 18.35
N VAL A 82 11.46 -13.97 17.06
CA VAL A 82 12.30 -15.00 16.45
C VAL A 82 13.71 -14.44 16.51
N SER A 83 14.55 -15.07 17.31
CA SER A 83 15.95 -14.66 17.42
C SER A 83 16.63 -14.73 16.06
N ALA A 84 17.62 -13.87 15.82
CA ALA A 84 18.41 -13.91 14.59
C ALA A 84 18.99 -15.32 14.32
N LEU A 85 19.23 -16.10 15.39
CA LEU A 85 19.71 -17.47 15.31
C LEU A 85 18.66 -18.44 14.74
N GLU A 86 17.40 -18.33 15.16
CA GLU A 86 16.30 -19.14 14.63
C GLU A 86 16.01 -18.80 13.15
N ALA A 87 16.12 -17.53 12.77
CA ALA A 87 15.99 -17.10 11.39
C ALA A 87 17.09 -17.69 10.48
N ILE A 88 18.34 -17.72 10.97
CA ILE A 88 19.47 -18.33 10.25
C ILE A 88 19.28 -19.85 10.10
N GLY A 89 18.75 -20.54 11.11
CA GLY A 89 18.50 -21.99 11.06
C GLY A 89 17.63 -22.43 9.89
N GLN A 90 16.64 -21.62 9.51
CA GLN A 90 15.73 -21.90 8.39
C GLN A 90 16.39 -21.81 7.00
N ILE A 91 17.52 -21.11 6.89
CA ILE A 91 18.29 -20.99 5.63
C ILE A 91 19.09 -22.27 5.35
N PHE A 92 19.53 -22.96 6.41
CA PHE A 92 20.46 -24.08 6.31
C PHE A 92 19.82 -25.47 6.51
N THR A 93 18.50 -25.58 6.75
CA THR A 93 17.85 -26.89 6.73
C THR A 93 17.69 -27.38 5.29
N THR A 94 18.74 -28.01 4.78
CA THR A 94 18.66 -28.87 3.60
C THR A 94 17.66 -29.98 3.89
N GLY A 95 16.58 -30.05 3.09
CA GLY A 95 15.60 -31.12 3.18
C GLY A 95 16.29 -32.48 3.11
N SER A 96 16.29 -33.20 4.23
CA SER A 96 16.66 -34.62 4.24
C SER A 96 15.51 -35.36 3.56
N ARG A 97 15.56 -35.46 2.22
CA ARG A 97 14.71 -36.36 1.44
C ARG A 97 15.09 -37.77 1.86
N LYS A 98 14.28 -38.38 2.74
CA LYS A 98 14.31 -39.82 2.96
C LYS A 98 13.69 -40.46 1.72
N ASP A 99 14.53 -40.93 0.81
CA ASP A 99 14.10 -41.91 -0.18
C ASP A 99 13.78 -43.22 0.58
N ASN A 100 12.51 -43.62 0.52
CA ASN A 100 12.03 -44.85 1.12
C ASN A 100 12.40 -46.03 0.19
N LYS A 101 12.81 -47.13 0.82
CA LYS A 101 13.24 -48.41 0.25
C LYS A 101 12.47 -48.90 -0.97
#